data_AF-A0A178SJW8-F1
#
_entry.id   AF-A0A178SJW8-F1
#
_cell.length_a   1.000
_cell.length_b   1.000
_cell.length_c   1.000
_cell.angle_alpha   90.00
_cell.angle_beta   90.00
_cell.angle_gamma   90.00
#
_symmetry.space_group_name_H-M   'P 1'
#
loop_
_entity.id
_entity.type
_entity.pdbx_description
1 polymer ?
#
loop_
_entity_poly.entity_id
_entity_poly.type
_entity_poly.pdbx_seq_one_letter_code
_entity_poly.pdbx_strand_id
1 'polypeptide(L)'
;MKFSKFSELVNRILSNNHSHRRDMDVTIVVHSPGSIGSTPSVEVQSIHAGFDWDSGKVLIFPSQPLTTLTPEQITDITDSVRKGQSWHAYQEYKKHQEQLEKLSIELDAAKQRIAELEGNRTALAVENELARKAVQAFCDVVGDNTEVIAEVVGRDGVLVILEAMKATGNMPATDAFLAEVRAQGVDAAIEAAKNLVAQEYEYKDFKAAQSDCCMHPGSDLVGKVEMTEWLVDFAAQLRKGGNQ
;
A
#
# COMPACT_ATOMS: atom_id res chain seq x y z
N MET A 1 -36.83 16.19 40.35
CA MET A 1 -37.94 16.17 41.33
C MET A 1 -38.27 14.72 41.65
N LYS A 2 -38.61 14.37 42.91
CA LYS A 2 -39.06 12.99 43.24
C LYS A 2 -40.44 12.72 42.63
N PHE A 3 -40.73 11.47 42.26
CA PHE A 3 -42.00 11.11 41.63
C PHE A 3 -43.22 11.41 42.51
N SER A 4 -43.12 11.28 43.83
CA SER A 4 -44.18 11.64 44.77
C SER A 4 -44.59 13.11 44.64
N LYS A 5 -43.62 14.03 44.63
CA LYS A 5 -43.85 15.47 44.45
C LYS A 5 -44.38 15.80 43.05
N PHE A 6 -43.95 15.06 42.02
CA PHE A 6 -44.52 15.17 40.67
C PHE A 6 -46.00 14.80 40.67
N SER A 7 -46.35 13.66 41.27
CA SER A 7 -47.74 13.19 41.39
C SER A 7 -48.63 14.18 42.16
N GLU A 8 -48.13 14.76 43.25
CA GLU A 8 -48.85 15.81 44.00
C GLU A 8 -49.17 17.03 43.13
N LEU A 9 -48.22 17.48 42.29
CA LEU A 9 -48.44 18.61 41.38
C LEU A 9 -49.47 18.28 40.30
N VAL A 10 -49.43 17.07 39.73
CA VAL A 10 -50.42 16.60 38.75
C VAL A 10 -51.81 16.54 39.38
N ASN A 11 -51.93 15.95 40.57
CA ASN A 11 -53.20 15.85 41.29
C ASN A 11 -53.77 17.23 41.68
N ARG A 12 -52.92 18.21 42.00
CA ARG A 12 -53.34 19.60 42.22
C ARG A 12 -53.92 20.26 40.96
N ILE A 13 -53.37 19.98 39.77
CA ILE A 13 -53.89 20.50 38.50
C ILE A 13 -55.26 19.88 38.18
N LEU A 14 -55.41 18.58 38.41
CA LEU A 14 -56.66 17.85 38.18
C LEU A 14 -57.80 18.25 39.13
N SER A 15 -57.47 18.69 40.36
CA SER A 15 -58.45 19.10 41.38
C SER A 15 -58.90 20.57 41.28
N ASN A 16 -58.34 21.34 40.35
CA ASN A 16 -58.70 22.74 40.16
C ASN A 16 -59.90 22.87 39.22
N ASN A 17 -61.01 23.49 39.66
CA ASN A 17 -62.27 23.57 38.89
C ASN A 17 -62.18 24.19 37.47
N HIS A 18 -61.08 24.89 37.14
CA HIS A 18 -60.85 25.42 35.80
C HIS A 18 -60.41 24.38 34.75
N SER A 19 -59.89 23.22 35.16
CA SER A 19 -59.46 22.15 34.25
C SER A 19 -60.57 21.17 33.86
N HIS A 20 -61.75 21.23 34.51
CA HIS A 20 -62.86 20.30 34.28
C HIS A 20 -63.63 20.47 32.96
N ARG A 21 -63.27 21.43 32.10
CA ARG A 21 -63.99 21.66 30.84
C ARG A 21 -63.39 20.96 29.62
N ARG A 22 -62.13 20.48 29.66
CA ARG A 22 -61.47 19.77 28.56
C ARG A 22 -60.39 18.83 29.09
N ASP A 23 -60.24 17.66 28.47
CA ASP A 23 -59.07 16.81 28.67
C ASP A 23 -57.81 17.55 28.23
N MET A 24 -56.72 17.46 29.01
CA MET A 24 -55.52 18.28 28.82
C MET A 24 -54.39 17.44 28.23
N ASP A 25 -53.79 17.89 27.13
CA ASP A 25 -52.60 17.26 26.57
C ASP A 25 -51.38 17.48 27.47
N VAL A 26 -50.58 16.42 27.66
CA VAL A 26 -49.30 16.50 28.38
C VAL A 26 -48.20 16.79 27.36
N THR A 27 -47.57 17.96 27.45
CA THR A 27 -46.47 18.35 26.56
C THR A 27 -45.19 18.65 27.34
N ILE A 28 -44.04 18.44 26.70
CA ILE A 28 -42.71 18.83 27.19
C ILE A 28 -42.29 20.09 26.47
N VAL A 29 -41.94 21.12 27.23
CA VAL A 29 -41.47 22.40 26.69
C VAL A 29 -40.13 22.23 25.97
N VAL A 30 -40.05 22.73 24.75
CA VAL A 30 -38.81 22.88 23.99
C VAL A 30 -38.21 24.23 24.33
N HIS A 31 -36.98 24.25 24.84
CA HIS A 31 -36.32 25.52 25.12
C HIS A 31 -35.95 26.23 23.80
N SER A 32 -36.62 27.33 23.49
CA SER A 32 -36.36 28.15 22.30
C SER A 32 -36.23 29.63 22.69
N PRO A 33 -35.00 30.12 22.94
CA PRO A 33 -34.75 31.51 23.29
C PRO A 33 -35.27 32.46 22.20
N GLY A 34 -36.08 33.45 22.58
CA GLY A 34 -36.62 34.44 21.64
C GLY A 34 -37.92 34.06 20.92
N SER A 35 -38.53 32.93 21.26
CA SER A 35 -39.87 32.59 20.77
C SER A 35 -40.92 33.60 21.26
N ILE A 36 -41.73 34.13 20.35
CA ILE A 36 -42.86 35.03 20.64
C ILE A 36 -44.15 34.26 20.32
N GLY A 37 -44.98 34.01 21.33
CA GLY A 37 -46.26 33.30 21.18
C GLY A 37 -46.46 32.20 22.22
N SER A 38 -47.21 31.15 21.86
CA SER A 38 -47.41 29.97 22.71
C SER A 38 -46.08 29.31 23.02
N THR A 39 -45.95 28.76 24.24
CA THR A 39 -44.75 28.03 24.65
C THR A 39 -44.51 26.86 23.68
N PRO A 40 -43.37 26.82 22.96
CA PRO A 40 -43.06 25.71 22.08
C PRO A 40 -42.92 24.43 22.91
N SER A 41 -43.65 23.38 22.53
CA SER A 41 -43.70 22.12 23.26
C SER A 41 -43.99 20.96 22.34
N VAL A 42 -43.51 19.77 22.70
CA VAL A 42 -43.79 18.50 22.01
C VAL A 42 -44.65 17.61 22.90
N GLU A 43 -45.63 16.94 22.34
CA GLU A 43 -46.51 16.02 23.08
C GLU A 43 -45.75 14.84 23.68
N VAL A 44 -46.24 14.35 24.81
CA VAL A 44 -45.76 13.12 25.42
C VAL A 44 -46.49 11.93 24.79
N GLN A 45 -45.73 11.03 24.16
CA GLN A 45 -46.27 9.81 23.57
C GLN A 45 -46.46 8.70 24.61
N SER A 46 -45.51 8.53 25.53
CA SER A 46 -45.58 7.48 26.55
C SER A 46 -44.76 7.79 27.80
N ILE A 47 -45.13 7.17 28.93
CA ILE A 47 -44.44 7.29 30.20
C ILE A 47 -44.19 5.89 30.76
N HIS A 48 -42.95 5.59 31.12
CA HIS A 48 -42.55 4.28 31.63
C HIS A 48 -41.73 4.40 32.92
N ALA A 49 -41.81 3.40 33.78
CA ALA A 49 -40.82 3.21 34.83
C ALA A 49 -39.53 2.66 34.20
N GLY A 50 -38.39 3.21 34.58
CA GLY A 50 -37.09 2.72 34.13
C GLY A 50 -36.82 1.30 34.63
N PHE A 51 -36.12 0.52 33.82
CA PHE A 51 -35.77 -0.88 34.09
C PHE A 51 -34.25 -1.05 34.12
N ASP A 52 -33.76 -2.02 34.89
CA ASP A 52 -32.33 -2.31 35.10
C ASP A 52 -31.49 -1.05 35.44
N TRP A 53 -30.70 -0.54 34.50
CA TRP A 53 -29.82 0.62 34.68
C TRP A 53 -30.57 1.95 34.84
N ASP A 54 -31.86 1.97 34.54
CA ASP A 54 -32.76 3.10 34.76
C ASP A 54 -33.69 2.91 35.96
N SER A 55 -33.48 1.89 36.79
CA SER A 55 -34.28 1.66 37.99
C SER A 55 -34.34 2.91 38.89
N GLY A 56 -35.55 3.25 39.35
CA GLY A 56 -35.82 4.45 40.14
C GLY A 56 -36.05 5.74 39.33
N LYS A 57 -35.99 5.67 37.99
CA LYS A 57 -36.33 6.78 37.10
C LYS A 57 -37.73 6.58 36.50
N VAL A 58 -38.39 7.69 36.17
CA VAL A 58 -39.58 7.70 35.31
C VAL A 58 -39.19 8.36 34.00
N LEU A 59 -39.35 7.62 32.90
CA LEU A 59 -38.94 8.01 31.56
C LEU A 59 -40.18 8.52 30.83
N ILE A 60 -40.10 9.76 30.32
CA ILE A 60 -41.17 10.40 29.54
C ILE A 60 -40.65 10.49 28.10
N PHE A 61 -41.36 9.84 27.18
CA PHE A 61 -40.99 9.78 25.77
C PHE A 61 -41.85 10.76 24.97
N PRO A 62 -41.26 11.85 24.45
CA PRO A 62 -41.96 12.77 23.56
C PRO A 62 -42.27 12.12 22.21
N SER A 63 -43.29 12.61 21.51
CA SER A 63 -43.66 12.15 20.15
C SER A 63 -42.62 12.48 19.09
N GLN A 64 -41.73 13.45 19.36
CA GLN A 64 -40.57 13.78 18.54
C GLN A 64 -39.31 13.95 19.43
N PRO A 65 -38.12 13.51 18.99
CA PRO A 65 -36.89 13.67 19.75
C PRO A 65 -36.59 15.15 20.07
N LEU A 66 -36.33 15.44 21.35
CA LEU A 66 -35.96 16.77 21.81
C LEU A 66 -34.46 17.01 21.61
N THR A 67 -34.08 17.26 20.36
CA THR A 67 -32.69 17.52 19.97
C THR A 67 -32.54 18.91 19.36
N THR A 68 -31.35 19.50 19.53
CA THR A 68 -30.98 20.77 18.89
C THR A 68 -30.55 20.59 17.43
N LEU A 69 -30.39 19.34 16.99
CA LEU A 69 -29.97 19.00 15.64
C LEU A 69 -31.15 19.02 14.67
N THR A 70 -30.91 19.45 13.44
CA THR A 70 -31.93 19.36 12.39
C THR A 70 -32.21 17.90 12.04
N PRO A 71 -33.40 17.57 11.50
CA PRO A 71 -33.70 16.21 11.05
C PRO A 71 -32.65 15.64 10.08
N GLU A 72 -32.12 16.47 9.19
CA GLU A 72 -31.04 16.09 8.25
C GLU A 72 -29.74 15.73 8.96
N GLN A 73 -29.34 16.49 9.97
CA GLN A 73 -28.13 16.18 10.75
C GLN A 73 -28.27 14.86 11.52
N ILE A 74 -29.48 14.56 12.01
CA ILE A 74 -29.74 13.29 12.70
C ILE A 74 -29.64 12.12 11.74
N THR A 75 -30.20 12.25 10.52
CA THR A 75 -30.10 11.19 9.50
C THR A 75 -28.66 10.97 9.08
N ASP A 76 -27.89 12.03 8.86
CA ASP A 76 -26.49 11.92 8.45
C ASP A 76 -25.62 11.26 9.53
N ILE A 77 -25.84 11.62 10.80
CA ILE A 77 -25.14 10.99 11.93
C ILE A 77 -25.51 9.51 12.03
N THR A 78 -26.80 9.19 11.91
CA THR A 78 -27.29 7.81 12.01
C THR A 78 -26.70 6.95 10.89
N ASP A 79 -26.69 7.47 9.66
CA ASP A 79 -26.11 6.78 8.51
C ASP A 79 -24.60 6.61 8.63
N SER A 80 -23.89 7.63 9.14
CA SER A 80 -22.45 7.56 9.40
C SER A 80 -22.10 6.50 10.44
N VAL A 81 -22.80 6.49 11.58
CA VAL A 81 -22.59 5.48 12.64
C VAL A 81 -22.89 4.08 12.11
N ARG A 82 -23.98 3.91 11.35
CA ARG A 82 -24.34 2.62 10.77
C ARG A 82 -23.29 2.12 9.78
N LYS A 83 -22.76 3.00 8.93
CA LYS A 83 -21.67 2.66 8.01
C LYS A 83 -20.41 2.29 8.79
N GLY A 84 -19.98 3.13 9.72
CA GLY A 84 -18.74 2.95 10.49
C GLY A 84 -18.74 1.77 11.47
N GLN A 85 -19.90 1.37 12.02
CA GLN A 85 -20.00 0.22 12.93
C GLN A 85 -20.34 -1.10 12.24
N SER A 86 -20.59 -1.09 10.93
CA SER A 86 -20.90 -2.32 10.22
C SER A 86 -19.67 -3.23 10.13
N TRP A 87 -19.88 -4.54 10.26
CA TRP A 87 -18.83 -5.54 10.04
C TRP A 87 -18.19 -5.42 8.65
N HIS A 88 -18.96 -5.02 7.64
CA HIS A 88 -18.46 -4.78 6.28
C HIS A 88 -17.48 -3.62 6.20
N ALA A 89 -17.71 -2.50 6.91
CA ALA A 89 -16.75 -1.41 6.96
C ALA A 89 -15.43 -1.83 7.63
N TYR A 90 -15.50 -2.68 8.66
CA TYR A 90 -14.29 -3.27 9.26
C TYR A 90 -13.54 -4.18 8.27
N GLN A 91 -14.26 -5.00 7.49
CA GLN A 91 -13.63 -5.84 6.48
C GLN A 91 -12.94 -5.03 5.38
N GLU A 92 -13.57 -3.96 4.90
CA GLU A 92 -12.98 -3.06 3.90
C GLU A 92 -11.74 -2.35 4.46
N TYR A 93 -11.83 -1.85 5.70
CA TYR A 93 -10.69 -1.25 6.40
C TYR A 93 -9.51 -2.23 6.47
N LYS A 94 -9.77 -3.47 6.89
CA LYS A 94 -8.75 -4.52 6.98
C LYS A 94 -8.10 -4.79 5.61
N LYS A 95 -8.91 -4.88 4.55
CA LYS A 95 -8.41 -5.09 3.18
C LYS A 95 -7.53 -3.92 2.71
N HIS A 96 -7.93 -2.68 3.00
CA HIS A 96 -7.11 -1.51 2.67
C HIS A 96 -5.80 -1.47 3.47
N GLN A 97 -5.83 -1.88 4.73
CA GLN A 97 -4.64 -1.98 5.56
C GLN A 97 -3.64 -3.01 4.99
N GLU A 98 -4.11 -4.18 4.57
CA GLU A 98 -3.28 -5.21 3.91
C GLU A 98 -2.68 -4.69 2.58
N GLN A 99 -3.46 -3.93 1.80
CA GLN A 99 -2.95 -3.30 0.57
C GLN A 99 -1.87 -2.25 0.83
N LEU A 100 -2.03 -1.43 1.87
CA LEU A 100 -1.04 -0.43 2.26
C LEU A 100 0.27 -1.08 2.72
N GLU A 101 0.19 -2.17 3.47
CA GLU A 101 1.38 -2.92 3.89
C GLU A 101 2.13 -3.50 2.67
N LYS A 102 1.39 -4.09 1.72
CA LYS A 102 1.98 -4.59 0.47
C LYS A 102 2.67 -3.48 -0.33
N LEU A 103 2.00 -2.35 -0.52
CA LEU A 103 2.56 -1.20 -1.23
C LEU A 103 3.79 -0.63 -0.53
N SER A 104 3.82 -0.65 0.80
CA SER A 104 4.99 -0.21 1.57
C SER A 104 6.21 -1.10 1.30
N ILE A 105 6.03 -2.42 1.25
CA ILE A 105 7.11 -3.38 0.95
C ILE A 105 7.62 -3.16 -0.48
N GLU A 106 6.71 -3.03 -1.45
CA GLU A 106 7.08 -2.77 -2.86
C GLU A 106 7.83 -1.45 -3.02
N LEU A 107 7.42 -0.39 -2.28
CA LEU A 107 8.10 0.90 -2.30
C LEU A 107 9.53 0.81 -1.77
N ASP A 108 9.75 0.08 -0.67
CA ASP A 108 11.08 -0.05 -0.09
C ASP A 108 12.00 -0.92 -0.97
N ALA A 109 11.47 -1.97 -1.60
CA ALA A 109 12.20 -2.74 -2.61
C ALA A 109 12.59 -1.87 -3.82
N ALA A 110 11.67 -1.02 -4.30
CA ALA A 110 11.95 -0.11 -5.41
C ALA A 110 13.05 0.92 -5.06
N LYS A 111 13.04 1.47 -3.84
CA LYS A 111 14.10 2.37 -3.36
C LYS A 111 15.47 1.69 -3.33
N GLN A 112 15.54 0.44 -2.86
CA GLN A 112 16.78 -0.32 -2.86
C GLN A 112 17.31 -0.54 -4.28
N ARG A 113 16.43 -0.89 -5.23
CA ARG A 113 16.81 -1.06 -6.64
C ARG A 113 17.30 0.24 -7.28
N ILE A 114 16.69 1.38 -6.94
CA ILE A 114 17.16 2.69 -7.41
C ILE A 114 18.57 2.98 -6.89
N ALA A 115 18.83 2.77 -5.60
CA ALA A 115 20.15 2.99 -5.02
C ALA A 115 21.23 2.12 -5.67
N GLU A 116 20.90 0.85 -5.97
CA GLU A 116 21.79 -0.06 -6.70
C GLU A 116 22.09 0.44 -8.12
N LEU A 117 21.06 0.84 -8.87
CA LEU A 117 21.21 1.38 -10.22
C LEU A 117 22.01 2.68 -10.25
N GLU A 118 21.84 3.55 -9.26
CA GLU A 118 22.65 4.76 -9.10
C GLU A 118 24.12 4.41 -8.86
N GLY A 119 24.41 3.43 -7.99
CA GLY A 119 25.75 2.89 -7.79
C GLY A 119 26.38 2.40 -9.09
N ASN A 120 25.68 1.54 -9.83
CA ASN A 120 26.14 1.01 -11.11
C ASN A 120 26.38 2.11 -12.16
N ARG A 121 25.49 3.11 -12.22
CA ARG A 121 25.64 4.26 -13.12
C ARG A 121 26.89 5.08 -12.79
N THR A 122 27.18 5.30 -11.51
CA THR A 122 28.40 6.03 -11.12
C THR A 122 29.67 5.28 -11.50
N ALA A 123 29.69 3.95 -11.30
CA ALA A 123 30.82 3.11 -11.71
C ALA A 123 31.03 3.15 -13.23
N LEU A 124 29.96 3.00 -14.02
CA LEU A 124 30.00 3.11 -15.49
C LEU A 124 30.46 4.50 -15.98
N ALA A 125 30.09 5.57 -15.28
CA ALA A 125 30.54 6.92 -15.62
C ALA A 125 32.06 7.09 -15.41
N VAL A 126 32.60 6.52 -14.32
CA VAL A 126 34.04 6.52 -14.06
C VAL A 126 34.79 5.71 -15.10
N GLU A 127 34.29 4.53 -15.44
CA GLU A 127 34.89 3.67 -16.48
C GLU A 127 34.89 4.37 -17.86
N ASN A 128 33.77 4.99 -18.25
CA ASN A 128 33.70 5.75 -19.51
C ASN A 128 34.69 6.93 -19.56
N GLU A 129 34.87 7.65 -18.44
CA GLU A 129 35.84 8.74 -18.38
C GLU A 129 37.28 8.22 -18.50
N LEU A 130 37.58 7.05 -17.94
CA LEU A 130 38.89 6.39 -18.12
C LEU A 130 39.10 5.96 -19.57
N ALA A 131 38.10 5.34 -20.20
CA ALA A 131 38.16 4.94 -21.60
C ALA A 131 38.36 6.16 -22.52
N ARG A 132 37.62 7.26 -22.28
CA ARG A 132 37.77 8.52 -23.02
C ARG A 132 39.17 9.10 -22.88
N LYS A 133 39.75 9.09 -21.67
CA LYS A 133 41.13 9.53 -21.43
C LYS A 133 42.15 8.66 -22.15
N ALA A 134 41.96 7.33 -22.17
CA ALA A 134 42.83 6.42 -22.90
C ALA A 134 42.80 6.69 -24.42
N VAL A 135 41.61 6.92 -24.99
CA VAL A 135 41.45 7.30 -26.41
C VAL A 135 42.08 8.66 -26.70
N GLN A 136 41.91 9.65 -25.81
CA GLN A 136 42.52 10.96 -25.98
C GLN A 136 44.05 10.86 -25.98
N ALA A 137 44.64 10.11 -25.03
CA ALA A 137 46.08 9.88 -25.00
C ALA A 137 46.59 9.22 -26.29
N PHE A 138 45.83 8.30 -26.88
CA PHE A 138 46.14 7.71 -28.19
C PHE A 138 46.09 8.75 -29.31
N CYS A 139 45.03 9.56 -29.37
CA CYS A 139 44.87 10.61 -30.38
C CYS A 139 45.96 11.69 -30.29
N ASP A 140 46.34 12.09 -29.08
CA ASP A 140 47.42 13.07 -28.84
C ASP A 140 48.76 12.49 -29.35
N VAL A 141 49.08 11.25 -29.00
CA VAL A 141 50.30 10.56 -29.47
C VAL A 141 50.31 10.36 -30.99
N VAL A 142 49.19 10.01 -31.61
CA VAL A 142 49.11 9.85 -33.08
C VAL A 142 49.18 11.21 -33.79
N GLY A 143 48.53 12.24 -33.25
CA GLY A 143 48.57 13.60 -33.76
C GLY A 143 49.99 14.19 -33.73
N ASP A 144 50.64 14.10 -32.57
CA ASP A 144 52.01 14.58 -32.34
C ASP A 144 53.06 13.79 -33.15
N ASN A 145 52.75 12.54 -33.52
CA ASN A 145 53.67 11.68 -34.25
C ASN A 145 53.43 11.59 -35.78
N THR A 146 52.52 12.39 -36.34
CA THR A 146 52.20 12.34 -37.78
C THR A 146 53.44 12.61 -38.67
N GLU A 147 54.44 13.34 -38.17
CA GLU A 147 55.69 13.62 -38.88
C GLU A 147 56.88 12.72 -38.45
N VAL A 148 56.76 11.95 -37.36
CA VAL A 148 57.90 11.32 -36.64
C VAL A 148 57.83 9.78 -36.52
N ILE A 149 56.63 9.16 -36.66
CA ILE A 149 56.41 7.70 -36.54
C ILE A 149 57.26 6.85 -37.51
N ALA A 150 57.75 7.42 -38.61
CA ALA A 150 58.57 6.67 -39.56
C ALA A 150 59.96 6.25 -39.01
N GLU A 151 60.51 6.91 -37.99
CA GLU A 151 61.87 6.61 -37.49
C GLU A 151 62.02 6.39 -35.97
N VAL A 152 61.11 6.85 -35.09
CA VAL A 152 61.50 7.16 -33.69
C VAL A 152 60.91 6.28 -32.58
N VAL A 153 59.81 5.55 -32.77
CA VAL A 153 58.92 5.09 -31.66
C VAL A 153 59.64 4.51 -30.42
N GLY A 154 60.74 3.76 -30.58
CA GLY A 154 61.57 3.38 -29.43
C GLY A 154 60.85 2.45 -28.44
N ARG A 155 61.63 1.69 -27.66
CA ARG A 155 61.09 0.59 -26.85
C ARG A 155 60.10 1.06 -25.76
N ASP A 156 60.32 2.25 -25.22
CA ASP A 156 59.51 2.81 -24.13
C ASP A 156 58.15 3.34 -24.63
N GLY A 157 58.10 3.92 -25.84
CA GLY A 157 56.83 4.35 -26.46
C GLY A 157 55.91 3.16 -26.77
N VAL A 158 56.48 2.04 -27.22
CA VAL A 158 55.75 0.78 -27.42
C VAL A 158 55.21 0.21 -26.11
N LEU A 159 55.94 0.36 -25.00
CA LEU A 159 55.51 -0.16 -23.70
C LEU A 159 54.28 0.59 -23.16
N VAL A 160 54.25 1.92 -23.29
CA VAL A 160 53.12 2.76 -22.92
C VAL A 160 51.88 2.43 -23.76
N ILE A 161 52.06 2.20 -25.07
CA ILE A 161 50.98 1.76 -25.96
C ILE A 161 50.44 0.40 -25.54
N LEU A 162 51.31 -0.56 -25.22
CA LEU A 162 50.90 -1.91 -24.77
C LEU A 162 50.18 -1.89 -23.43
N GLU A 163 50.59 -1.05 -22.48
CA GLU A 163 49.89 -0.86 -21.20
C GLU A 163 48.53 -0.19 -21.40
N ALA A 164 48.45 0.85 -22.23
CA ALA A 164 47.18 1.51 -22.55
C ALA A 164 46.21 0.58 -23.30
N MET A 165 46.70 -0.25 -24.22
CA MET A 165 45.93 -1.28 -24.92
C MET A 165 45.45 -2.40 -23.98
N LYS A 166 46.28 -2.81 -23.01
CA LYS A 166 45.86 -3.76 -21.96
C LYS A 166 44.75 -3.18 -21.08
N ALA A 167 44.80 -1.88 -20.78
CA ALA A 167 43.77 -1.20 -20.01
C ALA A 167 42.45 -1.01 -20.79
N THR A 168 42.51 -0.91 -22.12
CA THR A 168 41.29 -0.85 -22.97
C THR A 168 40.68 -2.22 -23.26
N GLY A 169 41.48 -3.30 -23.23
CA GLY A 169 41.01 -4.67 -23.42
C GLY A 169 40.37 -5.33 -22.19
N ASN A 170 40.50 -4.73 -21.01
CA ASN A 170 39.98 -5.27 -19.75
C ASN A 170 38.95 -4.28 -19.17
N MET A 171 37.67 -4.48 -19.52
CA MET A 171 36.54 -3.62 -19.11
C MET A 171 35.63 -4.38 -18.15
N PRO A 172 36.09 -4.67 -16.91
CA PRO A 172 35.36 -5.54 -15.99
C PRO A 172 34.00 -4.98 -15.58
N ALA A 173 33.80 -3.66 -15.63
CA ALA A 173 32.51 -3.05 -15.32
C ALA A 173 31.54 -3.11 -16.51
N THR A 174 32.02 -2.98 -17.75
CA THR A 174 31.23 -3.30 -18.96
C THR A 174 30.86 -4.78 -19.01
N ASP A 175 31.80 -5.68 -18.70
CA ASP A 175 31.55 -7.12 -18.66
C ASP A 175 30.56 -7.48 -17.55
N ALA A 176 30.70 -6.89 -16.37
CA ALA A 176 29.74 -7.06 -15.28
C ALA A 176 28.34 -6.52 -15.64
N PHE A 177 28.27 -5.37 -16.32
CA PHE A 177 27.00 -4.82 -16.82
C PHE A 177 26.35 -5.74 -17.85
N LEU A 178 27.11 -6.22 -18.84
CA LEU A 178 26.59 -7.16 -19.86
C LEU A 178 26.18 -8.50 -19.24
N ALA A 179 26.92 -8.99 -18.25
CA ALA A 179 26.56 -10.17 -17.48
C ALA A 179 25.23 -10.00 -16.72
N GLU A 180 25.04 -8.84 -16.08
CA GLU A 180 23.79 -8.49 -15.40
C GLU A 180 22.62 -8.33 -16.38
N VAL A 181 22.82 -7.67 -17.53
CA VAL A 181 21.78 -7.56 -18.57
C VAL A 181 21.38 -8.94 -19.11
N ARG A 182 22.34 -9.84 -19.33
CA ARG A 182 22.05 -11.23 -19.71
C ARG A 182 21.27 -11.95 -18.61
N ALA A 183 21.67 -11.79 -17.34
CA ALA A 183 20.97 -12.38 -16.21
C ALA A 183 19.53 -11.87 -16.07
N GLN A 184 19.29 -10.57 -16.27
CA GLN A 184 17.95 -9.98 -16.29
C GLN A 184 17.06 -10.56 -17.41
N GLY A 185 17.65 -10.83 -18.58
CA GLY A 185 16.96 -11.54 -19.66
C GLY A 185 16.52 -12.95 -19.23
N VAL A 186 17.36 -13.65 -18.47
CA VAL A 186 17.03 -14.97 -17.90
C VAL A 186 15.98 -14.84 -16.80
N ASP A 187 16.04 -13.83 -15.93
CA ASP A 187 15.01 -13.57 -14.90
C ASP A 187 13.63 -13.37 -15.55
N ALA A 188 13.56 -12.59 -16.64
CA ALA A 188 12.31 -12.39 -17.37
C ALA A 188 11.78 -13.70 -17.96
N ALA A 189 12.66 -14.56 -18.48
CA ALA A 189 12.30 -15.88 -18.98
C ALA A 189 11.83 -16.82 -17.85
N ILE A 190 12.46 -16.76 -16.67
CA ILE A 190 12.05 -17.51 -15.47
C ILE A 190 10.63 -17.13 -15.06
N GLU A 191 10.32 -15.84 -14.97
CA GLU A 191 8.98 -15.40 -14.59
C GLU A 191 7.92 -15.81 -15.62
N ALA A 192 8.26 -15.77 -16.92
CA ALA A 192 7.38 -16.32 -17.96
C ALA A 192 7.19 -17.84 -17.81
N ALA A 193 8.26 -18.58 -17.56
CA ALA A 193 8.22 -20.03 -17.38
C ALA A 193 7.40 -20.44 -16.15
N LYS A 194 7.59 -19.77 -15.00
CA LYS A 194 6.80 -20.00 -13.79
C LYS A 194 5.30 -19.84 -14.03
N ASN A 195 4.92 -18.80 -14.77
CA ASN A 195 3.52 -18.54 -15.11
C ASN A 195 2.96 -19.61 -16.05
N LEU A 196 3.72 -20.03 -17.07
CA LEU A 196 3.31 -21.11 -17.98
C LEU A 196 3.13 -22.44 -17.26
N VAL A 197 4.07 -22.82 -16.38
CA VAL A 197 3.98 -24.06 -15.59
C VAL A 197 2.76 -24.04 -14.68
N ALA A 198 2.48 -22.93 -13.99
CA ALA A 198 1.29 -22.83 -13.16
C ALA A 198 -0.01 -22.96 -13.99
N GLN A 199 -0.06 -22.33 -15.16
CA GLN A 199 -1.23 -22.36 -16.05
C GLN A 199 -1.48 -23.75 -16.66
N GLU A 200 -0.44 -24.40 -17.16
CA GLU A 200 -0.55 -25.67 -17.88
C GLU A 200 -1.09 -26.81 -17.00
N TYR A 201 -0.73 -26.79 -15.71
CA TYR A 201 -1.17 -27.80 -14.74
C TYR A 201 -2.26 -27.28 -13.80
N GLU A 202 -2.89 -26.14 -14.14
CA GLU A 202 -4.03 -25.56 -13.41
C GLU A 202 -3.74 -25.26 -11.92
N TYR A 203 -2.49 -24.96 -11.58
CA TYR A 203 -2.12 -24.52 -10.23
C TYR A 203 -2.34 -23.01 -10.06
N LYS A 204 -2.62 -22.62 -8.81
CA LYS A 204 -2.76 -21.21 -8.43
C LYS A 204 -1.48 -20.40 -8.68
N ASP A 205 -0.32 -21.00 -8.42
CA ASP A 205 0.99 -20.39 -8.59
C ASP A 205 2.09 -21.46 -8.74
N PHE A 206 3.29 -21.03 -9.10
CA PHE A 206 4.43 -21.93 -9.28
C PHE A 206 4.86 -22.62 -7.98
N LYS A 207 4.58 -22.05 -6.80
CA LYS A 207 4.93 -22.68 -5.52
C LYS A 207 4.04 -23.88 -5.25
N ALA A 208 2.76 -23.79 -5.57
CA ALA A 208 1.84 -24.92 -5.50
C ALA A 208 2.29 -26.06 -6.44
N ALA A 209 2.68 -25.71 -7.66
CA ALA A 209 3.24 -26.65 -8.64
C ALA A 209 4.50 -27.35 -8.12
N GLN A 210 5.46 -26.58 -7.59
CA GLN A 210 6.71 -27.09 -7.00
C GLN A 210 6.45 -28.00 -5.80
N SER A 211 5.47 -27.67 -4.94
CA SER A 211 5.11 -28.50 -3.79
C SER A 211 4.55 -29.86 -4.21
N ASP A 212 3.80 -29.92 -5.31
CA ASP A 212 3.14 -31.15 -5.75
C ASP A 212 4.09 -32.12 -6.46
N CYS A 213 5.25 -31.63 -6.93
CA CYS A 213 6.32 -32.46 -7.52
C CYS A 213 6.75 -33.63 -6.63
N CYS A 214 6.72 -33.47 -5.30
CA CYS A 214 7.10 -34.55 -4.37
C CYS A 214 6.09 -35.71 -4.33
N MET A 215 4.83 -35.46 -4.71
CA MET A 215 3.77 -36.46 -4.76
C MET A 215 3.80 -37.26 -6.07
N HIS A 216 4.39 -36.69 -7.13
CA HIS A 216 4.38 -37.23 -8.49
C HIS A 216 5.76 -37.16 -9.18
N PRO A 217 6.77 -37.89 -8.67
CA PRO A 217 8.18 -37.76 -9.09
C PRO A 217 8.47 -38.15 -10.55
N GLY A 218 7.56 -38.87 -11.22
CA GLY A 218 7.68 -39.26 -12.63
C GLY A 218 6.85 -38.40 -13.59
N SER A 219 6.28 -37.30 -13.12
CA SER A 219 5.43 -36.44 -13.94
C SER A 219 6.26 -35.45 -14.76
N ASP A 220 5.72 -35.03 -15.91
CA ASP A 220 6.30 -33.99 -16.77
C ASP A 220 6.44 -32.64 -16.03
N LEU A 221 5.61 -32.42 -15.01
CA LEU A 221 5.66 -31.25 -14.13
C LEU A 221 7.02 -31.10 -13.44
N VAL A 222 7.59 -32.22 -12.95
CA VAL A 222 8.88 -32.22 -12.25
C VAL A 222 9.98 -31.70 -13.14
N GLY A 223 10.08 -32.19 -14.38
CA GLY A 223 11.10 -31.75 -15.34
C GLY A 223 10.99 -30.26 -15.68
N LYS A 224 9.77 -29.72 -15.76
CA LYS A 224 9.54 -28.29 -16.03
C LYS A 224 9.88 -27.40 -14.82
N VAL A 225 9.60 -27.87 -13.60
CA VAL A 225 9.99 -27.18 -12.36
C VAL A 225 11.52 -27.19 -12.22
N GLU A 226 12.16 -28.33 -12.40
CA GLU A 226 13.63 -28.47 -12.37
C GLU A 226 14.31 -27.57 -13.42
N MET A 227 13.77 -27.50 -14.64
CA MET A 227 14.28 -26.60 -15.67
C MET A 227 14.16 -25.12 -15.26
N THR A 228 13.05 -24.75 -14.61
CA THR A 228 12.82 -23.39 -14.13
C THR A 228 13.77 -23.03 -12.98
N GLU A 229 14.06 -23.97 -12.09
CA GLU A 229 15.06 -23.82 -11.02
C GLU A 229 16.49 -23.73 -11.57
N TRP A 230 16.83 -24.56 -12.56
CA TRP A 230 18.12 -24.50 -13.24
C TRP A 230 18.39 -23.13 -13.87
N LEU A 231 17.36 -22.50 -14.45
CA LEU A 231 17.48 -21.15 -14.99
C LEU A 231 17.84 -20.12 -13.91
N VAL A 232 17.37 -20.29 -12.67
CA VAL A 232 17.74 -19.42 -11.53
C VAL A 232 19.23 -19.53 -11.25
N ASP A 233 19.75 -20.75 -11.21
CA ASP A 233 21.19 -20.99 -11.02
C ASP A 233 22.01 -20.47 -12.21
N PHE A 234 21.50 -20.61 -13.43
CA PHE A 234 22.13 -20.07 -14.63
C PHE A 234 22.22 -18.54 -14.60
N ALA A 235 21.14 -17.84 -14.22
CA ALA A 235 21.15 -16.39 -14.03
C ALA A 235 22.15 -15.97 -12.94
N ALA A 236 22.25 -16.73 -11.86
CA ALA A 236 23.23 -16.47 -10.80
C ALA A 236 24.68 -16.70 -11.27
N GLN A 237 24.93 -17.68 -12.14
CA GLN A 237 26.23 -17.92 -12.75
C GLN A 237 26.63 -16.80 -13.71
N LEU A 238 25.68 -16.30 -14.53
CA LEU A 238 25.93 -15.17 -15.42
C LEU A 238 26.43 -13.95 -14.63
N ARG A 239 25.78 -13.60 -13.51
CA ARG A 239 26.20 -12.47 -12.65
C ARG A 239 27.59 -12.62 -12.03
N LYS A 240 28.09 -13.85 -11.89
CA LYS A 240 29.46 -14.13 -11.43
C LYS A 240 30.50 -14.07 -12.55
N GLY A 241 30.09 -13.70 -13.77
CA GLY A 241 30.96 -13.69 -14.95
C GLY A 241 31.21 -15.09 -15.52
N GLY A 242 30.25 -16.01 -15.36
CA GLY A 242 30.36 -17.45 -15.65
C GLY A 242 31.06 -17.81 -16.96
N ASN A 243 31.74 -18.97 -16.97
CA ASN A 243 32.55 -19.51 -18.07
C ASN A 243 31.91 -19.26 -19.45
N GLN A 244 32.43 -18.29 -20.19
CA GLN A 244 32.30 -18.21 -21.65
C GLN A 244 33.28 -19.16 -22.31
#